data_AF-A0AA86QUY6-F1
#
_entry.id   AF-A0AA86QUY6-F1
#
_cell.length_a   1.000
_cell.length_b   1.000
_cell.length_c   1.000
_cell.angle_alpha   90.00
_cell.angle_beta   90.00
_cell.angle_gamma   90.00
#
_symmetry.space_group_name_H-M   'P 1'
#
loop_
_entity.id
_entity.type
_entity.pdbx_description
1 polymer ?
#
loop_
_entity_poly.entity_id
_entity_poly.type
_entity_poly.pdbx_seq_one_letter_code
_entity_poly.pdbx_strand_id
1 'polypeptide(L)'
;MPGNMNVFKQFTDDLNQSMQLQNTDQLDVYDACTIFKYFYKELPQKMIKAHMCPALQKHILARNYEAAAQVLEQIETPEEFINYRFLMDTLYYVTQFSKQNKMAAENIGMFLYAWIIEDAPDSEKLFTQLIEMQPELEFEMNKKFEKMSPDCPLDLVPWREQYGIIEQYQAQVKNEFKSEIATCLRVKKGDQVTVLRQEAGWALCDKNGFVGWVPLDAIE
;
A
#
# COMPACT_ATOMS: atom_id res chain seq x y z
N MET A 1 10.45 -24.78 -1.38
CA MET A 1 10.25 -25.52 -0.12
C MET A 1 9.37 -24.67 0.78
N PRO A 2 8.49 -25.23 1.62
CA PRO A 2 7.79 -24.45 2.63
C PRO A 2 8.78 -23.97 3.71
N GLY A 3 8.55 -22.79 4.28
CA GLY A 3 9.35 -22.28 5.40
C GLY A 3 9.18 -23.12 6.66
N ASN A 4 10.07 -22.92 7.63
CA ASN A 4 10.06 -23.61 8.90
C ASN A 4 8.91 -23.09 9.78
N MET A 5 7.92 -23.94 10.02
CA MET A 5 6.74 -23.59 10.81
C MET A 5 7.05 -23.24 12.28
N ASN A 6 8.17 -23.71 12.83
CA ASN A 6 8.58 -23.35 14.19
C ASN A 6 9.13 -21.91 14.22
N VAL A 7 9.92 -21.53 13.22
CA VAL A 7 10.42 -20.15 13.05
C VAL A 7 9.24 -19.21 12.82
N PHE A 8 8.29 -19.59 11.98
CA PHE A 8 7.05 -18.82 11.76
C PHE A 8 6.26 -18.59 13.05
N LYS A 9 6.05 -19.62 13.89
CA LYS A 9 5.33 -19.50 15.15
C LYS A 9 6.04 -18.54 16.11
N GLN A 10 7.34 -18.73 16.30
CA GLN A 10 8.14 -17.85 17.14
C GLN A 10 8.08 -16.40 16.67
N PHE A 11 8.24 -16.17 15.37
CA PHE A 11 8.16 -14.84 14.78
C PHE A 11 6.78 -14.19 14.97
N THR A 12 5.70 -14.98 14.82
CA THR A 12 4.33 -14.51 15.04
C THR A 12 4.09 -14.17 16.51
N ASP A 13 4.60 -14.98 17.43
CA ASP A 13 4.51 -14.72 18.87
C ASP A 13 5.27 -13.44 19.26
N ASP A 14 6.47 -13.23 18.70
CA ASP A 14 7.28 -12.02 18.92
C ASP A 14 6.58 -10.76 18.39
N LEU A 15 5.99 -10.82 17.18
CA LEU A 15 5.18 -9.74 16.62
C LEU A 15 3.97 -9.40 17.48
N ASN A 16 3.23 -10.40 17.94
CA ASN A 16 2.02 -10.21 18.73
C ASN A 16 2.31 -9.65 20.14
N GLN A 17 3.54 -9.83 20.63
CA GLN A 17 3.99 -9.27 21.91
C GLN A 17 4.60 -7.88 21.77
N SER A 18 4.52 -7.26 20.58
CA SER A 18 5.14 -5.96 20.26
C SER A 18 6.64 -5.91 20.59
N MET A 19 7.31 -7.07 20.58
CA MET A 19 8.75 -7.12 20.76
C MET A 19 9.43 -6.65 19.48
N GLN A 20 10.56 -5.97 19.61
CA GLN A 20 11.43 -5.76 18.44
C GLN A 20 11.75 -7.14 17.86
N LEU A 21 11.50 -7.31 16.57
CA LEU A 21 11.83 -8.54 15.85
C LEU A 21 13.32 -8.84 16.04
N GLN A 22 13.65 -9.77 16.92
CA GLN A 22 15.01 -10.21 17.11
C GLN A 22 15.34 -11.24 16.02
N ASN A 23 16.56 -11.15 15.47
CA ASN A 23 17.08 -12.15 14.53
C ASN A 23 16.38 -12.22 13.16
N THR A 24 15.87 -11.11 12.62
CA THR A 24 15.39 -11.05 11.22
C THR A 24 16.44 -11.53 10.21
N ASP A 25 17.73 -11.34 10.54
CA ASP A 25 18.87 -11.77 9.72
C ASP A 25 19.02 -13.30 9.62
N GLN A 26 18.31 -14.05 10.47
CA GLN A 26 18.29 -15.52 10.45
C GLN A 26 17.13 -16.09 9.61
N LEU A 27 16.20 -15.26 9.16
CA LEU A 27 15.11 -15.70 8.30
C LEU A 27 15.63 -16.00 6.90
N ASP A 28 15.41 -17.22 6.42
CA ASP A 28 15.62 -17.50 5.01
C ASP A 28 14.47 -16.93 4.15
N VAL A 29 14.66 -16.93 2.83
CA VAL A 29 13.66 -16.40 1.89
C VAL A 29 12.32 -17.15 1.97
N TYR A 30 12.33 -18.45 2.28
CA TYR A 30 11.13 -19.27 2.36
C TYR A 30 10.37 -19.01 3.67
N ASP A 31 11.07 -18.73 4.76
CA ASP A 31 10.50 -18.29 6.03
C ASP A 31 9.82 -16.94 5.85
N ALA A 32 10.51 -15.96 5.25
CA ALA A 32 9.95 -14.64 4.95
C ALA A 32 8.70 -14.74 4.06
N CYS A 33 8.76 -15.53 2.98
CA CYS A 33 7.59 -15.79 2.15
C CYS A 33 6.46 -16.47 2.92
N THR A 34 6.77 -17.35 3.89
CA THR A 34 5.76 -18.04 4.68
C THR A 34 5.07 -17.08 5.63
N ILE A 35 5.83 -16.26 6.37
CA ILE A 35 5.30 -15.19 7.22
C ILE A 35 4.39 -14.26 6.40
N PHE A 36 4.87 -13.79 5.25
CA PHE A 36 4.12 -12.91 4.36
C PHE A 36 2.78 -13.52 3.92
N LYS A 37 2.79 -14.78 3.50
CA LYS A 37 1.58 -15.52 3.10
C LYS A 37 0.57 -15.63 4.23
N TYR A 38 1.04 -15.98 5.42
CA TYR A 38 0.17 -16.13 6.59
C TYR A 38 -0.41 -14.81 7.06
N PHE A 39 0.35 -13.70 6.97
CA PHE A 39 -0.17 -12.38 7.28
C PHE A 39 -1.47 -12.07 6.51
N TYR A 40 -1.47 -12.21 5.18
CA TYR A 40 -2.68 -11.97 4.37
C TYR A 40 -3.77 -13.02 4.58
N LYS A 41 -3.38 -14.26 4.92
CA LYS A 41 -4.35 -15.31 5.24
C LYS A 41 -5.15 -15.00 6.50
N GLU A 42 -4.48 -14.46 7.53
CA GLU A 42 -5.06 -14.18 8.84
C GLU A 42 -5.72 -12.80 8.94
N LEU A 43 -5.69 -11.98 7.87
CA LEU A 43 -6.43 -10.72 7.84
C LEU A 43 -7.93 -10.99 8.07
N PRO A 44 -8.61 -10.19 8.92
CA PRO A 44 -10.01 -10.39 9.26
C PRO A 44 -10.93 -10.22 8.06
N GLN A 45 -10.47 -9.47 7.06
CA GLN A 45 -11.17 -9.24 5.82
C GLN A 45 -10.22 -9.25 4.61
N LYS A 46 -10.77 -9.63 3.46
CA LYS A 46 -10.07 -9.57 2.17
C LYS A 46 -10.02 -8.11 1.70
N MET A 47 -8.92 -7.75 1.05
CA MET A 47 -8.70 -6.38 0.54
C MET A 47 -9.61 -6.07 -0.65
N ILE A 48 -9.79 -7.02 -1.57
CA ILE A 48 -10.73 -6.88 -2.69
C ILE A 48 -12.02 -7.60 -2.34
N LYS A 49 -13.12 -6.84 -2.23
CA LYS A 49 -14.45 -7.38 -1.93
C LYS A 49 -15.12 -7.95 -3.16
N ALA A 50 -16.02 -8.91 -2.97
CA ALA A 50 -16.68 -9.64 -4.06
C ALA A 50 -17.48 -8.71 -4.99
N HIS A 51 -18.06 -7.63 -4.44
CA HIS A 51 -18.83 -6.65 -5.22
C HIS A 51 -17.98 -5.83 -6.20
N MET A 52 -16.66 -5.74 -5.97
CA MET A 52 -15.73 -5.01 -6.85
C MET A 52 -15.33 -5.84 -8.07
N CYS A 53 -15.31 -7.17 -7.93
CA CYS A 53 -14.78 -8.10 -8.93
C CYS A 53 -15.42 -7.95 -10.33
N PRO A 54 -16.77 -7.84 -10.47
CA PRO A 54 -17.37 -7.69 -11.80
C PRO A 54 -16.94 -6.40 -12.52
N ALA A 55 -16.81 -5.29 -11.77
CA ALA A 55 -16.36 -4.02 -12.33
C ALA A 55 -14.88 -4.09 -12.72
N LEU A 56 -14.02 -4.63 -11.86
CA LEU A 56 -12.60 -4.83 -12.15
C LEU A 56 -12.40 -5.70 -13.39
N GLN A 57 -13.05 -6.86 -13.45
CA GLN A 57 -12.98 -7.76 -14.61
C GLN A 57 -13.41 -7.06 -15.90
N LYS A 58 -14.54 -6.35 -15.88
CA LYS A 58 -15.04 -5.60 -17.03
C LYS A 58 -14.01 -4.57 -17.52
N HIS A 59 -13.44 -3.79 -16.61
CA HIS A 59 -12.52 -2.71 -16.97
C HIS A 59 -11.16 -3.23 -17.44
N ILE A 60 -10.62 -4.26 -16.79
CA ILE A 60 -9.36 -4.91 -17.18
C ILE A 60 -9.50 -5.56 -18.57
N LEU A 61 -10.58 -6.30 -18.83
CA LEU A 61 -10.82 -6.91 -20.14
C LEU A 61 -10.96 -5.85 -21.25
N ALA A 62 -11.56 -4.71 -20.94
CA ALA A 62 -11.68 -3.58 -21.84
C ALA A 62 -10.40 -2.75 -21.98
N ARG A 63 -9.32 -3.07 -21.25
CA ARG A 63 -8.09 -2.26 -21.11
C ARG A 63 -8.38 -0.81 -20.68
N ASN A 64 -9.45 -0.61 -19.92
CA ASN A 64 -9.80 0.67 -19.33
C ASN A 64 -9.19 0.76 -17.92
N TYR A 65 -7.88 0.99 -17.87
CA TYR A 65 -7.11 1.01 -16.63
C TYR A 65 -7.48 2.17 -15.71
N GLU A 66 -7.90 3.32 -16.27
CA GLU A 66 -8.38 4.46 -15.49
C GLU A 66 -9.61 4.07 -14.65
N ALA A 67 -10.60 3.44 -15.28
CA ALA A 67 -11.79 2.99 -14.57
C ALA A 67 -11.49 1.83 -13.60
N ALA A 68 -10.55 0.94 -13.94
CA ALA A 68 -10.12 -0.10 -13.02
C ALA A 68 -9.44 0.48 -11.77
N ALA A 69 -8.54 1.46 -11.93
CA ALA A 69 -7.91 2.18 -10.83
C ALA A 69 -8.95 2.88 -9.93
N GLN A 70 -9.96 3.53 -10.52
CA GLN A 70 -11.08 4.13 -9.77
C GLN A 70 -11.89 3.12 -8.95
N VAL A 71 -11.96 1.85 -9.38
CA VAL A 71 -12.59 0.80 -8.57
C VAL A 71 -11.65 0.39 -7.43
N LEU A 72 -10.34 0.23 -7.68
CA LEU A 72 -9.37 -0.14 -6.64
C LEU A 72 -9.22 0.93 -5.55
N GLU A 73 -9.42 2.20 -5.88
CA GLU A 73 -9.45 3.30 -4.90
C GLU A 73 -10.66 3.25 -3.95
N GLN A 74 -11.63 2.36 -4.20
CA GLN A 74 -12.77 2.12 -3.29
C GLN A 74 -12.47 1.07 -2.23
N ILE A 75 -11.22 0.58 -2.13
CA ILE A 75 -10.78 -0.22 -0.98
C ILE A 75 -11.04 0.58 0.31
N GLU A 76 -11.57 -0.11 1.33
CA GLU A 76 -12.30 0.50 2.45
C GLU A 76 -11.49 1.51 3.24
N THR A 77 -10.20 1.24 3.46
CA THR A 77 -9.32 2.15 4.19
C THR A 77 -8.05 2.51 3.40
N PRO A 78 -7.45 3.68 3.65
CA PRO A 78 -6.17 4.05 3.07
C PRO A 78 -5.06 3.02 3.34
N GLU A 79 -5.00 2.46 4.55
CA GLU A 79 -4.01 1.46 4.93
C GLU A 79 -4.17 0.16 4.13
N GLU A 80 -5.40 -0.30 3.92
CA GLU A 80 -5.68 -1.46 3.07
C GLU A 80 -5.31 -1.18 1.60
N PHE A 81 -5.59 0.02 1.11
CA PHE A 81 -5.22 0.43 -0.25
C PHE A 81 -3.70 0.47 -0.44
N ILE A 82 -2.95 1.00 0.54
CA ILE A 82 -1.48 1.03 0.55
C ILE A 82 -0.92 -0.40 0.58
N ASN A 83 -1.46 -1.25 1.46
CA ASN A 83 -1.05 -2.66 1.55
C ASN A 83 -1.33 -3.42 0.27
N TYR A 84 -2.46 -3.16 -0.38
CA TYR A 84 -2.80 -3.71 -1.69
C TYR A 84 -1.78 -3.30 -2.74
N ARG A 85 -1.47 -1.99 -2.86
CA ARG A 85 -0.48 -1.48 -3.83
C ARG A 85 0.90 -2.08 -3.58
N PHE A 86 1.33 -2.16 -2.31
CA PHE A 86 2.60 -2.77 -1.93
C PHE A 86 2.69 -4.24 -2.33
N LEU A 87 1.63 -4.99 -2.05
CA LEU A 87 1.54 -6.39 -2.43
C LEU A 87 1.62 -6.53 -3.95
N MET A 88 0.76 -5.85 -4.71
CA MET A 88 0.71 -6.01 -6.16
C MET A 88 2.02 -5.63 -6.83
N ASP A 89 2.64 -4.52 -6.42
CA ASP A 89 3.92 -4.07 -6.96
C ASP A 89 5.06 -5.06 -6.63
N THR A 90 5.08 -5.59 -5.40
CA THR A 90 6.03 -6.65 -5.02
C THR A 90 5.83 -7.92 -5.83
N LEU A 91 4.58 -8.36 -6.02
CA LEU A 91 4.27 -9.56 -6.80
C LEU A 91 4.65 -9.36 -8.28
N TYR A 92 4.33 -8.21 -8.86
CA TYR A 92 4.75 -7.87 -10.22
C TYR A 92 6.28 -7.88 -10.35
N TYR A 93 7.01 -7.33 -9.38
CA TYR A 93 8.47 -7.39 -9.36
C TYR A 93 8.99 -8.83 -9.33
N VAL A 94 8.38 -9.71 -8.53
CA VAL A 94 8.72 -11.14 -8.49
C VAL A 94 8.53 -11.80 -9.86
N THR A 95 7.48 -11.46 -10.61
CA THR A 95 7.23 -12.05 -11.94
C THR A 95 8.26 -11.63 -12.99
N GLN A 96 8.94 -10.48 -12.81
CA GLN A 96 10.04 -10.05 -13.69
C GLN A 96 11.22 -11.03 -13.69
N PHE A 97 11.37 -11.81 -12.61
CA PHE A 97 12.40 -12.84 -12.46
C PHE A 97 11.85 -14.26 -12.63
N SER A 98 10.68 -14.42 -13.25
CA SER A 98 10.01 -15.71 -13.50
C SER A 98 10.90 -16.74 -14.20
N LYS A 99 11.83 -16.31 -15.07
CA LYS A 99 12.78 -17.22 -15.72
C LYS A 99 13.69 -17.93 -14.72
N GLN A 100 14.09 -17.24 -13.65
CA GLN A 100 14.97 -17.72 -12.59
C GLN A 100 14.18 -18.40 -11.47
N ASN A 101 13.16 -17.72 -10.93
CA ASN A 101 12.43 -18.17 -9.74
C ASN A 101 11.23 -19.09 -10.06
N LYS A 102 10.85 -19.22 -11.34
CA LYS A 102 9.70 -20.02 -11.83
C LYS A 102 8.33 -19.57 -11.29
N MET A 103 8.22 -18.31 -10.86
CA MET A 103 7.00 -17.70 -10.35
C MET A 103 6.43 -16.73 -11.39
N ALA A 104 5.71 -17.24 -12.39
CA ALA A 104 4.89 -16.40 -13.26
C ALA A 104 3.63 -15.91 -12.52
N ALA A 105 2.93 -14.93 -13.08
CA ALA A 105 1.74 -14.34 -12.45
C ALA A 105 0.68 -15.42 -12.16
N GLU A 106 0.49 -16.36 -13.07
CA GLU A 106 -0.43 -17.49 -12.93
C GLU A 106 -0.04 -18.38 -11.75
N ASN A 107 1.26 -18.67 -11.59
CA ASN A 107 1.75 -19.48 -10.48
C ASN A 107 1.51 -18.79 -9.14
N ILE A 108 1.76 -17.48 -9.06
CA ILE A 108 1.48 -16.68 -7.86
C ILE A 108 -0.02 -16.65 -7.59
N GLY A 109 -0.81 -16.45 -8.64
CA GLY A 109 -2.26 -16.36 -8.59
C GLY A 109 -2.88 -17.58 -7.94
N MET A 110 -2.48 -18.78 -8.35
CA MET A 110 -2.94 -20.05 -7.77
C MET A 110 -2.82 -20.14 -6.23
N PHE A 111 -1.83 -19.47 -5.63
CA PHE A 111 -1.57 -19.58 -4.18
C PHE A 111 -2.12 -18.43 -3.35
N LEU A 112 -2.20 -17.22 -3.92
CA LEU A 112 -2.49 -16.01 -3.15
C LEU A 112 -3.91 -15.47 -3.35
N TYR A 113 -4.57 -15.77 -4.47
CA TYR A 113 -5.82 -15.08 -4.82
C TYR A 113 -6.87 -15.16 -3.70
N ALA A 114 -7.05 -16.34 -3.10
CA ALA A 114 -8.05 -16.61 -2.07
C ALA A 114 -7.78 -15.86 -0.75
N TRP A 115 -6.59 -15.28 -0.58
CA TRP A 115 -6.25 -14.49 0.58
C TRP A 115 -6.44 -12.99 0.36
N ILE A 116 -6.56 -12.58 -0.89
CA ILE A 116 -6.63 -11.17 -1.26
C ILE A 116 -8.01 -10.77 -1.78
N ILE A 117 -8.65 -11.67 -2.53
CA ILE A 117 -9.96 -11.47 -3.15
C ILE A 117 -10.99 -12.31 -2.42
N GLU A 118 -12.09 -11.68 -2.02
CA GLU A 118 -13.28 -12.36 -1.50
C GLU A 118 -13.93 -13.22 -2.59
N ASP A 119 -14.45 -14.38 -2.19
CA ASP A 119 -14.90 -15.42 -3.12
C ASP A 119 -15.88 -14.89 -4.19
N ALA A 120 -15.44 -14.91 -5.44
CA ALA A 120 -16.18 -14.44 -6.61
C ALA A 120 -15.77 -15.26 -7.85
N PRO A 121 -16.64 -15.34 -8.88
CA PRO A 121 -16.30 -16.01 -10.13
C PRO A 121 -15.01 -15.47 -10.74
N ASP A 122 -14.15 -16.36 -11.22
CA ASP A 122 -12.89 -16.04 -11.87
C ASP A 122 -11.91 -15.20 -11.01
N SER A 123 -11.99 -15.27 -9.68
CA SER A 123 -11.11 -14.50 -8.78
C SER A 123 -9.63 -14.79 -8.98
N GLU A 124 -9.26 -16.05 -9.24
CA GLU A 124 -7.87 -16.43 -9.53
C GLU A 124 -7.35 -15.75 -10.81
N LYS A 125 -8.18 -15.75 -11.86
CA LYS A 125 -7.86 -15.11 -13.13
C LYS A 125 -7.79 -13.59 -12.99
N LEU A 126 -8.76 -12.99 -12.30
CA LEU A 126 -8.76 -11.56 -12.00
C LEU A 126 -7.48 -11.17 -11.25
N PHE A 127 -7.12 -11.91 -10.20
CA PHE A 127 -5.91 -11.64 -9.42
C PHE A 127 -4.64 -11.74 -10.26
N THR A 128 -4.54 -12.75 -11.12
CA THR A 128 -3.44 -12.89 -12.08
C THR A 128 -3.34 -11.67 -12.98
N GLN A 129 -4.46 -11.21 -13.56
CA GLN A 129 -4.49 -10.03 -14.41
C GLN A 129 -4.14 -8.75 -13.66
N LEU A 130 -4.52 -8.63 -12.39
CA LEU A 130 -4.14 -7.48 -11.56
C LEU A 130 -2.63 -7.42 -11.34
N ILE A 131 -1.95 -8.56 -11.15
CA ILE A 131 -0.48 -8.60 -11.09
C ILE A 131 0.13 -8.17 -12.42
N GLU A 132 -0.34 -8.73 -13.53
CA GLU A 132 0.24 -8.46 -14.86
C GLU A 132 0.08 -7.00 -15.28
N MET A 133 -1.08 -6.41 -15.01
CA MET A 133 -1.43 -5.04 -15.38
C MET A 133 -1.04 -4.02 -14.30
N GLN A 134 -0.27 -4.44 -13.30
CA GLN A 134 0.11 -3.58 -12.19
C GLN A 134 0.82 -2.29 -12.65
N PRO A 135 1.74 -2.27 -13.63
CA PRO A 135 2.38 -1.03 -14.08
C PRO A 135 1.38 -0.01 -14.64
N GLU A 136 0.41 -0.46 -15.43
CA GLU A 136 -0.62 0.40 -16.02
C GLU A 136 -1.60 0.91 -14.95
N LEU A 137 -2.02 0.05 -14.04
CA LEU A 137 -2.88 0.42 -12.91
C LEU A 137 -2.16 1.42 -11.99
N GLU A 138 -0.90 1.16 -11.69
CA GLU A 138 -0.04 2.02 -10.87
C GLU A 138 0.15 3.39 -11.51
N PHE A 139 0.37 3.44 -12.84
CA PHE A 139 0.42 4.70 -13.58
C PHE A 139 -0.88 5.50 -13.47
N GLU A 140 -2.04 4.87 -13.68
CA GLU A 140 -3.33 5.56 -13.57
C GLU A 140 -3.64 6.03 -12.14
N MET A 141 -3.32 5.22 -11.13
CA MET A 141 -3.43 5.62 -9.71
C MET A 141 -2.49 6.80 -9.41
N ASN A 142 -1.31 6.86 -10.03
CA ASN A 142 -0.33 7.93 -9.83
C ASN A 142 -0.66 9.24 -10.58
N LYS A 143 -1.41 9.22 -11.69
CA LYS A 143 -1.81 10.45 -12.42
C LYS A 143 -2.54 11.48 -11.56
N LYS A 144 -3.26 11.04 -10.53
CA LYS A 144 -3.94 11.94 -9.58
C LYS A 144 -2.94 12.71 -8.72
N PHE A 145 -1.74 12.16 -8.57
CA PHE A 145 -0.60 12.80 -7.93
C PHE A 145 0.22 13.64 -8.94
N GLU A 146 0.19 13.34 -10.25
CA GLU A 146 0.86 14.19 -11.26
C GLU A 146 0.18 15.57 -11.47
N LYS A 147 -1.10 15.74 -11.09
CA LYS A 147 -1.78 17.06 -11.12
C LYS A 147 -1.36 17.99 -9.97
N MET A 148 -0.29 17.66 -9.26
CA MET A 148 0.21 18.43 -8.12
C MET A 148 1.04 19.61 -8.58
N SER A 149 0.86 20.75 -7.91
CA SER A 149 1.58 21.98 -8.22
C SER A 149 3.10 21.77 -8.09
N PRO A 150 3.92 22.34 -9.01
CA PRO A 150 5.39 22.27 -8.97
C PRO A 150 6.05 22.84 -7.70
N ASP A 151 5.27 23.42 -6.78
CA ASP A 151 5.74 23.95 -5.50
C ASP A 151 5.64 22.94 -4.33
N CYS A 152 5.08 21.74 -4.56
CA CYS A 152 4.97 20.67 -3.57
C CYS A 152 5.91 19.50 -3.97
N PRO A 153 6.74 18.94 -3.07
CA PRO A 153 7.83 18.01 -3.40
C PRO A 153 7.37 16.62 -3.86
N LEU A 154 6.11 16.48 -4.26
CA LEU A 154 5.50 15.22 -4.70
C LEU A 154 6.11 14.68 -6.01
N ASP A 155 6.91 15.48 -6.72
CA ASP A 155 7.71 15.01 -7.86
C ASP A 155 8.83 14.02 -7.47
N LEU A 156 9.16 13.89 -6.17
CA LEU A 156 10.34 13.12 -5.74
C LEU A 156 10.08 12.02 -4.71
N VAL A 157 8.86 11.86 -4.18
CA VAL A 157 8.60 10.88 -3.11
C VAL A 157 7.69 9.74 -3.63
N PRO A 158 8.26 8.56 -3.95
CA PRO A 158 7.47 7.38 -4.28
C PRO A 158 6.39 7.14 -3.22
N TRP A 159 5.18 6.73 -3.62
CA TRP A 159 4.06 6.50 -2.69
C TRP A 159 4.45 5.58 -1.50
N ARG A 160 5.43 4.68 -1.68
CA ARG A 160 6.01 3.82 -0.64
C ARG A 160 6.62 4.60 0.52
N GLU A 161 7.14 5.79 0.27
CA GLU A 161 7.74 6.63 1.29
C GLU A 161 6.75 7.68 1.85
N GLN A 162 5.63 7.93 1.16
CA GLN A 162 4.58 8.84 1.64
C GLN A 162 3.85 8.31 2.89
N TYR A 163 4.02 7.04 3.25
CA TYR A 163 3.34 6.41 4.40
C TYR A 163 4.31 5.74 5.40
N GLY A 164 5.62 5.88 5.19
CA GLY A 164 6.59 5.51 6.22
C GLY A 164 6.62 6.57 7.31
N ILE A 165 6.23 6.22 8.55
CA ILE A 165 6.44 7.10 9.70
C ILE A 165 7.94 7.08 10.00
N ILE A 166 8.61 8.20 9.76
CA ILE A 166 10.06 8.36 10.00
C ILE A 166 10.28 9.16 11.29
N GLU A 167 9.37 10.07 11.61
CA GLU A 167 9.44 10.95 12.78
C GLU A 167 8.03 11.15 13.34
N GLN A 168 7.80 10.88 14.62
CA GLN A 168 6.47 11.08 15.22
C GLN A 168 6.53 12.08 16.38
N TYR A 169 5.99 13.28 16.18
CA TYR A 169 5.87 14.29 17.24
C TYR A 169 4.66 15.20 17.03
N GLN A 170 4.18 15.82 18.10
CA GLN A 170 3.08 16.79 18.04
C GLN A 170 3.63 18.16 17.66
N ALA A 171 2.95 18.85 16.75
CA ALA A 171 3.22 20.21 16.36
C ALA A 171 1.93 21.03 16.33
N GLN A 172 2.06 22.35 16.49
CA GLN A 172 0.95 23.27 16.34
C GLN A 172 1.07 24.03 15.03
N VAL A 173 -0.07 24.22 14.37
CA VAL A 173 -0.12 24.97 13.11
C VAL A 173 -0.03 26.46 13.42
N LYS A 174 1.07 27.11 13.03
CA LYS A 174 1.28 28.56 13.21
C LYS A 174 0.63 29.41 12.12
N ASN A 175 0.54 28.88 10.89
CA ASN A 175 -0.05 29.56 9.74
C ASN A 175 -1.12 28.67 9.09
N GLU A 176 -2.25 29.27 8.70
CA GLU A 176 -3.28 28.53 7.95
C GLU A 176 -2.72 28.08 6.59
N PHE A 177 -2.94 26.81 6.26
CA PHE A 177 -2.59 26.24 4.97
C PHE A 177 -3.83 25.58 4.35
N LYS A 178 -4.21 26.08 3.18
CA LYS A 178 -5.33 25.58 2.39
C LYS A 178 -4.81 25.19 1.03
N SER A 179 -5.15 23.97 0.61
CA SER A 179 -4.82 23.46 -0.71
C SER A 179 -6.04 22.76 -1.30
N GLU A 180 -6.19 22.87 -2.61
CA GLU A 180 -7.14 22.09 -3.41
C GLU A 180 -6.53 20.73 -3.83
N ILE A 181 -5.26 20.49 -3.50
CA ILE A 181 -4.57 19.22 -3.75
C ILE A 181 -5.02 18.19 -2.70
N ALA A 182 -5.50 17.04 -3.17
CA ALA A 182 -6.09 16.00 -2.31
C ALA A 182 -5.14 15.42 -1.24
N THR A 183 -3.83 15.42 -1.48
CA THR A 183 -2.83 14.93 -0.52
C THR A 183 -2.32 15.98 0.45
N CYS A 184 -2.73 17.24 0.28
CA CYS A 184 -2.38 18.30 1.20
C CYS A 184 -3.41 18.35 2.33
N LEU A 185 -2.92 18.42 3.56
CA LEU A 185 -3.80 18.50 4.71
C LEU A 185 -4.23 19.95 4.90
N ARG A 186 -5.55 20.18 4.95
CA ARG A 186 -6.10 21.50 5.25
C ARG A 186 -5.99 21.78 6.74
N VAL A 187 -5.18 22.78 7.09
CA VAL A 187 -4.93 23.14 8.48
C VAL A 187 -5.17 24.62 8.73
N LYS A 188 -5.68 24.94 9.91
CA LYS A 188 -5.94 26.28 10.42
C LYS A 188 -4.94 26.58 11.52
N LYS A 189 -4.62 27.86 11.68
CA LYS A 189 -3.81 28.33 12.80
C LYS A 189 -4.40 27.85 14.13
N GLY A 190 -3.56 27.24 14.95
CA GLY A 190 -3.90 26.69 16.26
C GLY A 190 -4.27 25.20 16.25
N ASP A 191 -4.47 24.58 15.09
CA ASP A 191 -4.70 23.13 14.99
C ASP A 191 -3.51 22.36 15.56
N GLN A 192 -3.81 21.27 16.28
CA GLN A 192 -2.82 20.28 16.69
C GLN A 192 -2.70 19.22 15.59
N VAL A 193 -1.48 18.91 15.19
CA VAL A 193 -1.18 17.91 14.18
C VAL A 193 -0.07 16.99 14.68
N THR A 194 -0.11 15.73 14.27
CA THR A 194 0.99 14.80 14.47
C THR A 194 1.86 14.81 13.22
N VAL A 195 3.08 15.31 13.33
CA VAL A 195 4.06 15.18 12.24
C VAL A 195 4.52 13.73 12.19
N LEU A 196 4.50 13.15 10.98
CA LEU A 196 4.86 11.77 10.67
C LEU A 196 6.18 11.66 9.87
N ARG A 197 6.52 12.72 9.13
CA ARG A 197 7.74 12.83 8.32
C ARG A 197 7.97 14.30 7.96
N GLN A 198 9.23 14.69 7.77
CA GLN A 198 9.62 15.95 7.16
C GLN A 198 10.49 15.72 5.94
N GLU A 199 10.26 16.48 4.86
CA GLU A 199 11.10 16.44 3.67
C GLU A 199 10.98 17.73 2.85
N ALA A 200 12.13 18.23 2.37
CA ALA A 200 12.21 19.34 1.41
C ALA A 200 11.35 20.58 1.77
N GLY A 201 11.23 20.92 3.07
CA GLY A 201 10.44 22.07 3.53
C GLY A 201 8.95 21.79 3.77
N TRP A 202 8.56 20.52 3.77
CA TRP A 202 7.20 20.05 4.03
C TRP A 202 7.18 19.02 5.16
N ALA A 203 6.02 18.87 5.79
CA ALA A 203 5.75 17.89 6.82
C ALA A 203 4.50 17.08 6.45
N LEU A 204 4.61 15.76 6.50
CA LEU A 204 3.46 14.87 6.43
C LEU A 204 2.82 14.87 7.82
N CYS A 205 1.57 15.27 7.90
CA CYS A 205 0.87 15.45 9.15
C CYS A 205 -0.39 14.59 9.20
N ASP A 206 -0.71 14.05 10.37
CA ASP A 206 -2.03 13.52 10.71
C ASP A 206 -2.79 14.54 11.55
N LYS A 207 -4.02 14.85 11.12
CA LYS A 207 -5.01 15.54 11.93
C LYS A 207 -6.30 14.73 11.96
N ASN A 208 -6.58 14.12 13.11
CA ASN A 208 -7.81 13.36 13.36
C ASN A 208 -8.05 12.21 12.37
N GLY A 209 -7.00 11.49 11.97
CA GLY A 209 -7.06 10.38 11.01
C GLY A 209 -7.00 10.82 9.55
N PHE A 210 -6.88 12.12 9.28
CA PHE A 210 -6.63 12.64 7.93
C PHE A 210 -5.14 12.94 7.78
N VAL A 211 -4.49 12.17 6.93
CA VAL A 211 -3.05 12.31 6.64
C VAL A 211 -2.84 13.15 5.39
N GLY A 212 -1.93 14.12 5.45
CA GLY A 212 -1.53 14.89 4.28
C GLY A 212 -0.39 15.88 4.54
N TRP A 213 0.17 16.42 3.47
CA TRP A 213 1.31 17.33 3.52
C TRP A 213 0.92 18.75 3.90
N VAL A 214 1.77 19.38 4.70
CA VAL A 214 1.68 20.77 5.15
C VAL A 214 3.06 21.40 5.02
N PRO A 215 3.20 22.67 4.60
CA PRO A 215 4.49 23.35 4.62
C PRO A 215 5.10 23.37 6.02
N LEU A 216 6.41 23.14 6.13
CA LEU A 216 7.10 23.14 7.43
C LEU A 216 7.04 24.52 8.10
N ASP A 217 7.01 25.58 7.30
CA ASP A 217 6.83 26.96 7.76
C ASP A 217 5.38 27.30 8.16
N ALA A 218 4.46 26.33 8.08
CA ALA A 218 3.11 26.46 8.62
C ALA A 218 2.94 25.79 9.99
N ILE A 219 3.95 25.06 10.48
CA ILE A 219 3.94 24.38 11.78
C ILE A 219 5.07 24.84 12.71
N GLU A 220 4.89 24.71 14.02
CA GLU A 220 5.87 24.99 15.08
C GLU A 220 5.79 23.99 16.24
#